data_AF-A0A149ZXE0-F1
#
_entry.id   AF-A0A149ZXE0-F1
#
_cell.length_a   1.000
_cell.length_b   1.000
_cell.length_c   1.000
_cell.angle_alpha   90.00
_cell.angle_beta   90.00
_cell.angle_gamma   90.00
#
_symmetry.space_group_name_H-M   'P 1'
#
loop_
_entity.id
_entity.type
_entity.pdbx_description
1 polymer ?
#
loop_
_entity_poly.entity_id
_entity_poly.type
_entity_poly.pdbx_seq_one_letter_code
_entity_poly.pdbx_strand_id
1 'polypeptide(L)'
;MTVPTTRRIPVAVEPPGTLPRALGGDHTDSGTMRIRASDLRQAQQHTHRLRRHETQARRDPGALTVLLDVEVVIAPIARQARATQSLLSDRERISESSSTIRYIGTPEGLATLIADIHAAKVADGVTLIPLDDHDSTRLITDRVLPLLDS
;
A
#
# COMPACT_ATOMS: atom_id res chain seq x y z
N MET A 1 -9.30 3.27 33.28
CA MET A 1 -10.05 2.42 32.34
C MET A 1 -9.69 2.91 30.93
N THR A 2 -8.66 2.33 30.33
CA THR A 2 -8.13 2.79 29.04
C THR A 2 -8.92 2.10 27.94
N VAL A 3 -9.71 2.87 27.19
CA VAL A 3 -10.42 2.39 26.01
C VAL A 3 -9.37 1.97 24.97
N PRO A 4 -9.37 0.74 24.44
CA PRO A 4 -8.49 0.43 23.32
C PRO A 4 -9.00 1.21 22.11
N THR A 5 -8.28 2.24 21.71
CA THR A 5 -8.53 2.94 20.44
C THR A 5 -8.20 1.95 19.33
N THR A 6 -9.22 1.35 18.70
CA THR A 6 -9.06 0.64 17.43
C THR A 6 -8.49 1.63 16.42
N ARG A 7 -7.17 1.60 16.22
CA ARG A 7 -6.50 2.47 15.26
C ARG A 7 -6.82 1.91 13.88
N ARG A 8 -7.67 2.61 13.13
CA ARG A 8 -8.01 2.26 11.74
C ARG A 8 -6.74 2.24 10.90
N ILE A 9 -6.61 1.25 10.02
CA ILE A 9 -5.47 1.13 9.10
C ILE A 9 -5.63 2.21 8.02
N PRO A 10 -4.71 3.18 7.89
CA PRO A 10 -4.77 4.17 6.83
C PRO A 10 -4.60 3.49 5.47
N VAL A 11 -5.59 3.69 4.58
CA VAL A 11 -5.54 3.25 3.19
C VAL A 11 -5.77 4.45 2.29
N ALA A 12 -4.77 4.76 1.47
CA ALA A 12 -4.89 5.73 0.39
C ALA A 12 -5.06 5.01 -0.95
N VAL A 13 -5.79 5.59 -1.90
CA VAL A 13 -5.94 5.07 -3.26
C VAL A 13 -5.52 6.17 -4.23
N GLU A 14 -4.54 5.89 -5.08
CA GLU A 14 -4.09 6.82 -6.11
C GLU A 14 -4.99 6.70 -7.36
N PRO A 15 -5.28 7.81 -8.06
CA PRO A 15 -6.00 7.76 -9.32
C PRO A 15 -5.15 7.09 -10.42
N PRO A 16 -5.77 6.31 -11.33
CA PRO A 16 -5.06 5.65 -12.42
C PRO A 16 -4.37 6.67 -13.32
N GLY A 17 -3.18 6.32 -13.83
CA GLY A 17 -2.36 7.21 -14.67
C GLY A 17 -1.62 8.31 -13.91
N THR A 18 -1.77 8.40 -12.58
CA THR A 18 -0.86 9.19 -11.75
C THR A 18 0.49 8.50 -11.77
N LEU A 19 1.47 9.08 -12.47
CA LEU A 19 2.84 8.57 -12.42
C LEU A 19 3.21 8.39 -10.95
N PRO A 20 3.64 7.18 -10.53
CA PRO A 20 4.03 6.93 -9.15
C PRO A 20 5.11 7.94 -8.81
N ARG A 21 4.77 9.02 -8.10
CA ARG A 21 5.70 10.11 -7.84
C ARG A 21 6.84 9.53 -7.02
N ALA A 22 7.97 9.27 -7.66
CA ALA A 22 9.15 8.69 -7.05
C ALA A 22 9.86 9.82 -6.30
N LEU A 23 9.26 10.28 -5.21
CA LEU A 23 9.98 11.06 -4.23
C LEU A 23 10.40 10.12 -3.11
N GLY A 24 11.70 9.98 -2.93
CA GLY A 24 12.25 9.49 -1.67
C GLY A 24 11.63 10.32 -0.56
N GLY A 25 10.76 9.68 0.23
CA GLY A 25 10.07 10.26 1.38
C GLY A 25 9.45 11.63 1.11
N ASP A 26 8.44 11.73 0.24
CA ASP A 26 7.62 12.94 0.21
C ASP A 26 6.84 13.01 1.53
N HIS A 27 7.06 14.08 2.30
CA HIS A 27 6.23 14.34 3.47
C HIS A 27 4.87 14.80 2.93
N THR A 28 3.85 13.99 3.09
CA THR A 28 2.49 14.53 2.96
C THR A 28 2.22 15.29 4.26
N ASP A 29 1.89 16.58 4.12
CA ASP A 29 1.66 17.52 5.22
C ASP A 29 0.97 16.82 6.40
N SER A 30 1.62 16.77 7.57
CA SER A 30 1.21 16.04 8.80
C SER A 30 1.78 14.63 9.02
N GLY A 31 3.11 14.49 9.09
CA GLY A 31 3.75 13.33 9.72
C GLY A 31 3.50 11.99 9.01
N THR A 32 3.17 12.00 7.72
CA THR A 32 2.99 10.78 6.92
C THR A 32 4.13 10.62 5.93
N MET A 33 4.73 9.43 5.89
CA MET A 33 5.83 9.08 4.99
C MET A 33 5.45 7.89 4.12
N ARG A 34 5.53 8.08 2.82
CA ARG A 34 5.33 7.01 1.84
C ARG A 34 6.66 6.32 1.54
N ILE A 35 6.62 4.99 1.47
CA ILE A 35 7.76 4.16 1.10
C ILE A 35 7.42 3.25 -0.07
N ARG A 36 8.40 3.00 -0.92
CA ARG A 36 8.37 1.94 -1.94
C ARG A 36 9.36 0.86 -1.55
N ALA A 37 9.05 -0.36 -1.92
CA ALA A 37 9.90 -1.51 -1.70
C ALA A 37 9.59 -2.58 -2.75
N SER A 38 10.59 -3.37 -3.15
CA SER A 38 10.42 -4.51 -4.04
C SER A 38 9.77 -5.70 -3.33
N ASP A 39 9.87 -5.75 -2.01
CA ASP A 39 9.30 -6.81 -1.17
C ASP A 39 9.02 -6.34 0.26
N LEU A 40 8.25 -7.14 1.00
CA LEU A 40 7.83 -6.83 2.37
C LEU A 40 9.00 -6.74 3.36
N ARG A 41 10.08 -7.50 3.13
CA ARG A 41 11.26 -7.48 3.99
C ARG A 41 12.00 -6.15 3.85
N GLN A 42 12.16 -5.66 2.63
CA GLN A 42 12.74 -4.35 2.35
C GLN A 42 11.86 -3.24 2.93
N ALA A 43 10.54 -3.30 2.76
CA ALA A 43 9.60 -2.36 3.37
C ALA A 43 9.76 -2.30 4.90
N GLN A 44 9.82 -3.46 5.56
CA GLN A 44 10.01 -3.55 7.00
C GLN A 44 11.35 -2.94 7.45
N GLN A 45 12.43 -3.14 6.68
CA GLN A 45 13.73 -2.52 6.95
C GLN A 45 13.66 -0.99 6.83
N HIS A 46 12.97 -0.47 5.81
CA HIS A 46 12.77 0.98 5.66
C HIS A 46 12.01 1.56 6.86
N THR A 47 10.89 0.94 7.24
CA THR A 47 10.10 1.35 8.42
C THR A 47 10.94 1.33 9.69
N HIS A 48 11.71 0.27 9.95
CA HIS A 48 12.59 0.21 11.12
C HIS A 48 13.67 1.29 11.13
N ARG A 49 14.27 1.60 9.97
CA ARG A 49 15.27 2.68 9.86
C ARG A 49 14.66 4.04 10.18
N LEU A 50 13.46 4.32 9.64
CA LEU A 50 12.73 5.56 9.92
C LEU A 50 12.41 5.69 11.40
N ARG A 51 11.84 4.65 12.03
CA ARG A 51 11.54 4.64 13.45
C ARG A 51 12.79 4.89 14.32
N ARG A 52 13.92 4.25 13.97
CA ARG A 52 15.19 4.46 14.69
C ARG A 52 15.68 5.91 14.59
N HIS A 53 15.55 6.51 13.40
CA HIS A 53 15.91 7.90 13.18
C HIS A 53 15.06 8.85 14.03
N GLU A 54 13.74 8.63 14.11
CA GLU A 54 12.86 9.41 14.98
C GLU A 54 13.23 9.29 16.47
N THR A 55 13.50 8.07 16.94
CA THR A 55 13.95 7.83 18.32
C THR A 55 15.26 8.57 18.61
N GLN A 56 16.23 8.54 17.69
CA GLN A 56 17.51 9.25 17.83
C GLN A 56 17.32 10.77 17.86
N ALA A 57 16.36 11.28 17.09
CA ALA A 57 15.99 12.69 17.07
C ALA A 57 15.16 13.12 18.30
N ARG A 58 14.92 12.23 19.28
CA ARG A 58 14.04 12.44 20.46
C ARG A 58 12.62 12.86 20.08
N ARG A 59 12.16 12.47 18.88
CA ARG A 59 10.78 12.63 18.45
C ARG A 59 10.01 11.34 18.75
N ASP A 60 8.69 11.45 18.92
CA ASP A 60 7.85 10.27 19.06
C ASP A 60 7.87 9.49 17.74
N PRO A 61 8.43 8.27 17.70
CA PRO A 61 8.42 7.48 16.49
C PRO A 61 7.00 7.24 16.03
N GLY A 62 6.02 7.06 16.94
CA GLY A 62 4.63 6.77 16.64
C GLY A 62 3.84 7.91 16.00
N ALA A 63 4.38 9.13 16.00
CA ALA A 63 3.82 10.28 15.30
C ALA A 63 4.03 10.21 13.78
N LEU A 64 5.03 9.45 13.32
CA LEU A 64 5.27 9.20 11.90
C LEU A 64 4.36 8.05 11.42
N THR A 65 3.43 8.33 10.51
CA THR A 65 2.63 7.28 9.84
C THR A 65 3.34 6.82 8.59
N VAL A 66 3.73 5.55 8.50
CA VAL A 66 4.41 4.99 7.33
C VAL A 66 3.42 4.26 6.43
N LEU A 67 3.29 4.70 5.18
CA LEU A 67 2.43 4.09 4.16
C LEU A 67 3.27 3.37 3.10
N LEU A 68 2.97 2.11 2.82
CA LEU A 68 3.63 1.34 1.78
C LEU A 68 2.86 1.44 0.46
N ASP A 69 3.52 1.91 -0.60
CA ASP A 69 2.97 1.87 -1.95
C ASP A 69 2.85 0.41 -2.42
N VAL A 70 1.66 0.02 -2.86
CA VAL A 70 1.35 -1.31 -3.40
C VAL A 70 0.58 -1.16 -4.70
N GLU A 71 1.14 -1.68 -5.77
CA GLU A 71 0.45 -1.78 -7.06
C GLU A 71 -0.58 -2.90 -7.04
N VAL A 72 -1.76 -2.66 -7.57
CA VAL A 72 -2.87 -3.62 -7.47
C VAL A 72 -3.59 -3.82 -8.80
N VAL A 73 -3.90 -5.09 -9.05
CA VAL A 73 -4.90 -5.53 -10.03
C VAL A 73 -5.81 -6.53 -9.33
N ILE A 74 -7.06 -6.15 -9.12
CA ILE A 74 -8.05 -6.99 -8.46
C ILE A 74 -9.27 -7.24 -9.34
N ALA A 75 -9.85 -8.42 -9.17
CA ALA A 75 -11.09 -8.80 -9.81
C ALA A 75 -11.90 -9.68 -8.84
N PRO A 76 -13.21 -9.89 -9.07
CA PRO A 76 -14.02 -10.77 -8.22
C PRO A 76 -13.47 -12.20 -8.14
N ILE A 77 -12.73 -12.65 -9.18
CA ILE A 77 -12.02 -13.93 -9.19
C ILE A 77 -10.56 -13.76 -9.62
N ALA A 78 -9.65 -14.47 -8.95
CA ALA A 78 -8.20 -14.35 -9.17
C ALA A 78 -7.77 -14.63 -10.62
N ARG A 79 -8.51 -15.50 -11.34
CA ARG A 79 -8.23 -15.78 -12.76
C ARG A 79 -8.42 -14.53 -13.63
N GLN A 80 -9.43 -13.72 -13.37
CA GLN A 80 -9.68 -12.48 -14.12
C GLN A 80 -8.60 -11.45 -13.83
N ALA A 81 -8.22 -11.27 -12.56
CA ALA A 81 -7.14 -10.35 -12.19
C ALA A 81 -5.82 -10.69 -12.91
N ARG A 82 -5.48 -11.99 -13.01
CA ARG A 82 -4.31 -12.44 -13.76
C ARG A 82 -4.42 -12.18 -15.27
N ALA A 83 -5.61 -12.37 -15.84
CA ALA A 83 -5.85 -12.06 -17.26
C ALA A 83 -5.67 -10.56 -17.53
N THR A 84 -6.23 -9.69 -16.68
CA THR A 84 -6.02 -8.24 -16.73
C THR A 84 -4.54 -7.89 -16.61
N GLN A 85 -3.82 -8.47 -15.65
CA GLN A 85 -2.39 -8.25 -15.48
C GLN A 85 -1.58 -8.63 -16.74
N SER A 86 -1.90 -9.75 -17.39
CA SER A 86 -1.20 -10.13 -18.64
C SER A 86 -1.38 -9.08 -19.73
N LEU A 87 -2.59 -8.53 -19.88
CA LEU A 87 -2.87 -7.47 -20.86
C LEU A 87 -2.11 -6.16 -20.54
N LEU A 88 -1.91 -5.87 -19.26
CA LEU A 88 -1.13 -4.71 -18.81
C LEU A 88 0.38 -4.92 -18.98
N SER A 89 0.88 -6.12 -18.72
CA SER A 89 2.31 -6.44 -18.80
C SER A 89 2.87 -6.23 -20.22
N ASP A 90 2.06 -6.47 -21.24
CA ASP A 90 2.40 -6.18 -22.64
C ASP A 90 2.54 -4.66 -22.91
N ARG A 91 1.82 -3.82 -22.15
CA ARG A 91 1.92 -2.34 -22.20
C ARG A 91 3.03 -1.79 -21.30
N GLU A 92 3.25 -2.40 -20.13
CA GLU A 92 4.21 -1.98 -19.10
C GLU A 92 5.66 -2.40 -19.36
N ARG A 93 5.94 -3.31 -20.31
CA ARG A 93 7.32 -3.66 -20.73
C ARG A 93 8.19 -2.48 -21.17
N ILE A 94 7.60 -1.29 -21.33
CA ILE A 94 8.29 -0.04 -21.67
C ILE A 94 8.71 0.75 -20.39
N SER A 95 8.28 0.32 -19.20
CA SER A 95 8.55 0.95 -17.90
C SER A 95 9.16 -0.03 -16.89
N GLU A 96 10.29 -0.64 -17.25
CA GLU A 96 11.06 -1.59 -16.42
C GLU A 96 11.76 -0.90 -15.21
N SER A 97 11.01 -0.19 -14.37
CA SER A 97 11.57 0.49 -13.20
C SER A 97 10.62 0.59 -12.01
N SER A 98 9.55 -0.22 -11.93
CA SER A 98 8.74 -0.23 -10.71
C SER A 98 9.30 -1.22 -9.69
N SER A 99 10.11 -0.70 -8.78
CA SER A 99 10.61 -1.35 -7.58
C SER A 99 9.56 -1.42 -6.47
N THR A 100 8.30 -1.68 -6.83
CA THR A 100 7.13 -1.60 -5.94
C THR A 100 6.45 -2.97 -5.84
N ILE A 101 5.97 -3.32 -4.65
CA ILE A 101 5.21 -4.56 -4.43
C ILE A 101 3.94 -4.55 -5.27
N ARG A 102 3.65 -5.67 -5.92
CA ARG A 102 2.45 -5.87 -6.74
C ARG A 102 1.57 -6.98 -6.18
N TYR A 103 0.27 -6.70 -6.02
CA TYR A 103 -0.74 -7.69 -5.65
C TYR A 103 -1.72 -7.92 -6.79
N ILE A 104 -1.92 -9.20 -7.15
CA ILE A 104 -2.83 -9.62 -8.21
C ILE A 104 -3.76 -10.69 -7.63
N GLY A 105 -5.05 -10.38 -7.51
CA GLY A 105 -5.96 -11.31 -6.85
C GLY A 105 -7.37 -10.80 -6.65
N THR A 106 -7.97 -11.15 -5.51
CA THR A 106 -9.34 -10.78 -5.15
C THR A 106 -9.34 -9.67 -4.08
N PRO A 107 -10.46 -8.93 -3.93
CA PRO A 107 -10.62 -7.96 -2.86
C PRO A 107 -10.39 -8.54 -1.46
N GLU A 108 -10.90 -9.74 -1.19
CA GLU A 108 -10.78 -10.41 0.12
C GLU A 108 -9.32 -10.76 0.43
N GLY A 109 -8.58 -11.23 -0.56
CA GLY A 109 -7.14 -11.48 -0.42
C GLY A 109 -6.34 -10.20 -0.24
N LEU A 110 -6.75 -9.09 -0.87
CA LEU A 110 -6.10 -7.80 -0.68
C LEU A 110 -6.31 -7.27 0.74
N ALA A 111 -7.54 -7.35 1.26
CA ALA A 111 -7.85 -6.96 2.63
C ALA A 111 -7.02 -7.77 3.65
N THR A 112 -6.88 -9.08 3.43
CA THR A 112 -6.05 -9.95 4.26
C THR A 112 -4.58 -9.53 4.21
N LEU A 113 -4.04 -9.27 3.02
CA LEU A 113 -2.66 -8.79 2.85
C LEU A 113 -2.43 -7.46 3.59
N ILE A 114 -3.38 -6.52 3.52
CA ILE A 114 -3.29 -5.23 4.21
C ILE A 114 -3.26 -5.44 5.73
N ALA A 115 -4.13 -6.32 6.24
CA ALA A 115 -4.14 -6.68 7.65
C ALA A 115 -2.81 -7.31 8.09
N ASP A 116 -2.23 -8.21 7.28
CA ASP A 116 -0.94 -8.85 7.56
C ASP A 116 0.22 -7.85 7.56
N ILE A 117 0.26 -6.91 6.61
CA ILE A 117 1.25 -5.82 6.55
C ILE A 117 1.24 -4.99 7.84
N HIS A 118 0.04 -4.65 8.32
CA HIS A 118 -0.15 -3.90 9.55
C HIS A 118 0.21 -4.73 10.79
N ALA A 119 -0.26 -5.98 10.88
CA ALA A 119 0.00 -6.87 12.02
C ALA A 119 1.49 -7.19 12.17
N ALA A 120 2.20 -7.41 11.06
CA ALA A 120 3.64 -7.63 11.03
C ALA A 120 4.47 -6.34 11.20
N LYS A 121 3.82 -5.18 11.34
CA LYS A 121 4.45 -3.85 11.46
C LYS A 121 5.40 -3.54 10.30
N VAL A 122 5.07 -4.03 9.11
CA VAL A 122 5.81 -3.72 7.88
C VAL A 122 5.59 -2.25 7.51
N ALA A 123 4.34 -1.79 7.62
CA ALA A 123 3.94 -0.39 7.50
C ALA A 123 2.71 -0.14 8.40
N ASP A 124 2.38 1.12 8.66
CA ASP A 124 1.16 1.46 9.41
C ASP A 124 -0.08 1.35 8.52
N GLY A 125 0.10 1.48 7.21
CA GLY A 125 -0.94 1.29 6.22
C GLY A 125 -0.37 1.21 4.81
N VAL A 126 -1.24 1.31 3.81
CA VAL A 126 -0.86 1.16 2.40
C VAL A 126 -1.42 2.27 1.53
N THR A 127 -0.69 2.58 0.48
CA THR A 127 -1.20 3.36 -0.66
C THR A 127 -1.40 2.41 -1.82
N LEU A 128 -2.65 2.17 -2.21
CA LEU A 128 -3.00 1.30 -3.32
C LEU A 128 -2.91 2.07 -4.64
N ILE A 129 -2.21 1.50 -5.61
CA ILE A 129 -1.98 2.06 -6.94
C ILE A 129 -2.60 1.10 -7.97
N PRO A 130 -3.86 1.34 -8.40
CA PRO A 130 -4.50 0.56 -9.45
C PRO A 130 -3.73 0.66 -10.76
N LEU A 131 -3.41 -0.49 -11.37
CA LEU A 131 -2.72 -0.53 -12.67
C LEU A 131 -3.68 -0.64 -13.86
N ASP A 132 -4.96 -0.97 -13.62
CA ASP A 132 -5.99 -1.01 -14.64
C ASP A 132 -6.75 0.32 -14.73
N ASP A 133 -7.45 0.52 -15.85
CA ASP A 133 -8.00 1.82 -16.18
C ASP A 133 -9.01 2.31 -15.15
N HIS A 134 -9.82 1.45 -14.49
CA HIS A 134 -10.72 1.84 -13.38
C HIS A 134 -11.30 0.66 -12.54
N ASP A 135 -11.26 -0.58 -13.03
CA ASP A 135 -11.95 -1.72 -12.41
C ASP A 135 -11.47 -2.01 -10.99
N SER A 136 -10.16 -1.95 -10.76
CA SER A 136 -9.58 -2.16 -9.44
C SER A 136 -9.96 -1.04 -8.47
N THR A 137 -9.93 0.22 -8.90
CA THR A 137 -10.33 1.37 -8.05
C THR A 137 -11.75 1.22 -7.50
N ARG A 138 -12.67 0.79 -8.37
CA ARG A 138 -14.06 0.55 -7.97
C ARG A 138 -14.16 -0.61 -6.98
N LEU A 139 -13.51 -1.73 -7.25
CA LEU A 139 -13.51 -2.89 -6.36
C LEU A 139 -12.86 -2.58 -5.00
N ILE A 140 -11.82 -1.75 -4.96
CA ILE A 140 -11.22 -1.29 -3.70
C ILE A 140 -12.28 -0.57 -2.86
N THR A 141 -12.96 0.40 -3.47
CA THR A 141 -13.97 1.21 -2.79
C THR A 141 -15.17 0.37 -2.35
N ASP A 142 -15.68 -0.48 -3.22
CA ASP A 142 -16.92 -1.25 -3.00
C ASP A 142 -16.71 -2.49 -2.11
N ARG A 143 -15.50 -3.07 -2.08
CA ARG A 143 -15.25 -4.40 -1.49
C ARG A 143 -14.09 -4.46 -0.51
N VAL A 144 -13.06 -3.64 -0.66
CA VAL A 144 -11.87 -3.71 0.22
C VAL A 144 -12.04 -2.80 1.42
N LEU A 145 -12.37 -1.52 1.21
CA LEU A 145 -12.53 -0.55 2.30
C LEU A 145 -13.55 -1.00 3.37
N PRO A 146 -14.75 -1.53 3.00
CA PRO A 146 -15.70 -2.00 4.00
C PRO A 146 -15.18 -3.14 4.89
N LEU A 147 -14.27 -3.98 4.37
CA LEU A 147 -13.66 -5.08 5.12
C LEU A 147 -12.61 -4.60 6.13
N LEU A 148 -12.07 -3.39 5.94
CA LEU A 148 -11.06 -2.80 6.82
C LEU A 148 -11.67 -1.88 7.89
N ASP A 149 -12.90 -1.42 7.68
CA ASP A 149 -13.66 -0.61 8.62
C ASP A 149 -14.45 -1.44 9.66
N SER A 150 -14.50 -2.77 9.50
CA SER A 150 -15.19 -3.73 10.37
C SER A 150 -14.37 -4.11 11.60
#